data_AF-K1RGM6-F1
#
_entry.id   AF-K1RGM6-F1
#
_cell.length_a   1.000
_cell.length_b   1.000
_cell.length_c   1.000
_cell.angle_alpha   90.00
_cell.angle_beta   90.00
_cell.angle_gamma   90.00
#
_symmetry.space_group_name_H-M   'P 1'
#
loop_
_entity.id
_entity.type
_entity.pdbx_description
1 polymer ?
#
loop_
_entity_poly.entity_id
_entity_poly.type
_entity_poly.pdbx_seq_one_letter_code
_entity_poly.pdbx_strand_id
1 'polypeptide(L)'
;GWWMDSTEPDHFHPIPEDFDTPTYLGSFRKVRNAYPLMSVGGVYDHQRAVTSDKRVFILTRSAFAGQQRYGANTWTGDITASWEVLEKQIPAGLNFSLCGIPHWNSDIGGFFLWQYPLMLDDPDYRELYARWIQFGTFCPMMRSHGEGAPREIYQFGKKGEPIYDAIEKYIRLRYSLLPYIYTTAWEVTAKQSSFMRALAMDFAHDRNVWNIHNQYMFGKSLLVCPVTQPMYTKTVSDTIRV
;
A
#
# COMPACT_ATOMS: atom_id res chain seq x y z
N GLY A 1 -14.47 2.83 9.80
CA GLY A 1 -14.15 3.97 8.93
C GLY A 1 -14.83 3.75 7.61
N TRP A 2 -14.42 4.48 6.58
CA TRP A 2 -14.98 4.36 5.23
C TRP A 2 -13.93 3.77 4.29
N TRP A 3 -14.35 2.88 3.40
CA TRP A 3 -13.51 2.44 2.29
C TRP A 3 -14.17 2.94 1.00
N MET A 4 -13.53 3.94 0.39
CA MET A 4 -13.99 4.68 -0.78
C MET A 4 -13.25 4.19 -2.02
N ASP A 5 -13.85 3.20 -2.67
CA ASP A 5 -13.36 2.67 -3.93
C ASP A 5 -13.72 3.55 -5.12
N SER A 6 -13.07 3.33 -6.27
CA SER A 6 -13.34 4.06 -7.52
C SER A 6 -13.33 5.58 -7.36
N THR A 7 -12.32 6.11 -6.67
CA THR A 7 -12.16 7.55 -6.38
C THR A 7 -11.29 8.29 -7.39
N GLU A 8 -10.91 7.65 -8.49
CA GLU A 8 -10.24 8.27 -9.65
C GLU A 8 -11.12 9.29 -10.40
N PRO A 9 -12.45 9.10 -10.61
CA PRO A 9 -13.30 7.90 -10.50
C PRO A 9 -13.16 6.96 -11.70
N ASP A 10 -13.39 5.67 -11.48
CA ASP A 10 -13.31 4.66 -12.53
C ASP A 10 -14.34 4.90 -13.61
N HIS A 11 -13.88 4.87 -14.86
CA HIS A 11 -14.71 4.99 -16.05
C HIS A 11 -14.20 3.97 -17.06
N PHE A 12 -14.95 2.89 -17.24
CA PHE A 12 -14.63 1.85 -18.21
C PHE A 12 -15.00 2.31 -19.62
N HIS A 13 -14.08 2.15 -20.57
CA HIS A 13 -14.26 2.56 -21.97
C HIS A 13 -14.62 4.04 -22.18
N PRO A 14 -13.84 4.98 -21.60
CA PRO A 14 -14.17 6.40 -21.70
C PRO A 14 -14.03 6.90 -23.14
N ILE A 15 -15.01 7.65 -23.62
CA ILE A 15 -14.90 8.44 -24.85
C ILE A 15 -14.48 9.88 -24.50
N PRO A 16 -13.85 10.63 -25.43
CA PRO A 16 -13.37 11.98 -25.15
C PRO A 16 -14.44 12.89 -24.54
N GLU A 17 -15.68 12.79 -24.98
CA GLU A 17 -16.81 13.62 -24.58
C GLU A 17 -17.23 13.39 -23.12
N ASP A 18 -16.96 12.21 -22.54
CA ASP A 18 -17.26 11.92 -21.13
C ASP A 18 -16.53 12.89 -20.18
N PHE A 19 -15.32 13.31 -20.57
CA PHE A 19 -14.54 14.27 -19.80
C PHE A 19 -15.09 15.70 -19.90
N ASP A 20 -16.01 15.99 -20.81
CA ASP A 20 -16.63 17.31 -20.91
C ASP A 20 -17.88 17.44 -20.03
N THR A 21 -18.24 16.39 -19.29
CA THR A 21 -19.28 16.39 -18.25
C THR A 21 -19.12 17.61 -17.33
N PRO A 22 -20.17 18.44 -17.16
CA PRO A 22 -20.09 19.63 -16.33
C PRO A 22 -19.99 19.26 -14.84
N THR A 23 -19.04 19.88 -14.14
CA THR A 23 -18.93 19.87 -12.68
C THR A 23 -19.11 21.29 -12.14
N TYR A 24 -19.21 21.45 -10.83
CA TYR A 24 -19.29 22.77 -10.19
C TYR A 24 -18.13 23.71 -10.56
N LEU A 25 -16.93 23.18 -10.81
CA LEU A 25 -15.71 23.96 -11.09
C LEU A 25 -15.31 23.96 -12.58
N GLY A 26 -16.19 23.54 -13.47
CA GLY A 26 -15.92 23.41 -14.91
C GLY A 26 -16.05 21.98 -15.41
N SER A 27 -15.58 21.68 -16.63
CA SER A 27 -15.65 20.31 -17.15
C SER A 27 -14.81 19.35 -16.34
N PHE A 28 -15.22 18.09 -16.27
CA PHE A 28 -14.50 17.04 -15.56
C PHE A 28 -13.03 16.94 -16.01
N ARG A 29 -12.74 17.17 -17.30
CA ARG A 29 -11.41 17.27 -17.89
C ARG A 29 -10.48 18.23 -17.14
N LYS A 30 -11.00 19.37 -16.69
CA LYS A 30 -10.21 20.39 -15.98
C LYS A 30 -9.89 20.02 -14.54
N VAL A 31 -10.70 19.17 -13.92
CA VAL A 31 -10.67 18.92 -12.47
C VAL A 31 -10.47 17.45 -12.09
N ARG A 32 -10.30 16.56 -13.08
CA ARG A 32 -10.26 15.10 -12.91
C ARG A 32 -9.34 14.65 -11.78
N ASN A 33 -8.08 15.12 -11.76
CA ASN A 33 -7.11 14.69 -10.75
C ASN A 33 -7.47 15.14 -9.33
N ALA A 34 -8.33 16.15 -9.17
CA ALA A 34 -8.80 16.62 -7.87
C ALA A 34 -10.07 15.89 -7.39
N TYR A 35 -10.66 15.00 -8.19
CA TYR A 35 -11.84 14.22 -7.80
C TYR A 35 -11.67 13.45 -6.48
N PRO A 36 -10.57 12.71 -6.22
CA PRO A 36 -10.40 12.02 -4.93
C PRO A 36 -10.37 13.01 -3.76
N LEU A 37 -9.76 14.18 -3.95
CA LEU A 37 -9.68 15.18 -2.89
C LEU A 37 -11.06 15.69 -2.46
N MET A 38 -11.96 15.90 -3.43
CA MET A 38 -13.29 16.43 -3.18
C MET A 38 -14.22 15.35 -2.61
N SER A 39 -14.17 14.13 -3.15
CA SER A 39 -15.00 13.02 -2.68
C SER A 39 -14.62 12.61 -1.26
N VAL A 40 -13.33 12.41 -0.99
CA VAL A 40 -12.80 12.07 0.35
C VAL A 40 -13.04 13.21 1.34
N GLY A 41 -12.82 14.45 0.92
CA GLY A 41 -13.09 15.64 1.73
C GLY A 41 -14.55 15.73 2.16
N GLY A 42 -15.47 15.47 1.24
CA GLY A 42 -16.91 15.41 1.54
C GLY A 42 -17.23 14.45 2.68
N VAL A 43 -16.73 13.21 2.62
CA VAL A 43 -16.97 12.22 3.69
C VAL A 43 -16.35 12.67 5.02
N TYR A 44 -15.13 13.20 5.01
CA TYR A 44 -14.46 13.70 6.21
C TYR A 44 -15.23 14.85 6.86
N ASP A 45 -15.57 15.89 6.09
CA ASP A 45 -16.20 17.11 6.59
C ASP A 45 -17.58 16.80 7.19
N HIS A 46 -18.38 15.97 6.53
CA HIS A 46 -19.70 15.59 7.04
C HIS A 46 -19.61 14.70 8.28
N GLN A 47 -18.65 13.77 8.36
CA GLN A 47 -18.45 13.00 9.59
C GLN A 47 -18.02 13.90 10.76
N ARG A 48 -17.13 14.87 10.52
CA ARG A 48 -16.67 15.84 11.54
C ARG A 48 -17.77 16.81 11.97
N ALA A 49 -18.72 17.13 11.09
CA ALA A 49 -19.89 17.93 11.42
C ALA A 49 -20.87 17.20 12.37
N VAL A 50 -20.95 15.86 12.29
CA VAL A 50 -21.76 15.06 13.22
C VAL A 50 -21.13 14.99 14.61
N THR A 51 -19.81 14.78 14.69
CA THR A 51 -19.09 14.77 15.98
C THR A 51 -17.60 15.05 15.79
N SER A 52 -17.02 15.77 16.75
CA SER A 52 -15.58 15.98 16.86
C SER A 52 -14.85 14.92 17.68
N ASP A 53 -15.56 14.06 18.40
CA ASP A 53 -15.00 13.20 19.46
C ASP A 53 -14.32 11.95 18.91
N LYS A 54 -14.68 11.56 17.68
CA LYS A 54 -14.13 10.39 17.01
C LYS A 54 -13.25 10.79 15.83
N ARG A 55 -12.04 10.23 15.74
CA ARG A 55 -11.15 10.38 14.59
C ARG A 55 -11.78 9.75 13.34
N VAL A 56 -11.59 10.41 12.19
CA VAL A 56 -11.99 9.86 10.89
C VAL A 56 -10.91 8.90 10.40
N PHE A 57 -11.34 7.81 9.77
CA PHE A 57 -10.46 6.89 9.05
C PHE A 57 -11.11 6.58 7.71
N ILE A 58 -10.40 6.94 6.63
CA ILE A 58 -10.82 6.68 5.25
C ILE A 58 -9.72 5.88 4.56
N LEU A 59 -10.09 4.80 3.89
CA LEU A 59 -9.27 4.11 2.90
C LEU A 59 -9.76 4.52 1.51
N THR A 60 -8.92 5.04 0.63
CA THR A 60 -9.33 5.58 -0.69
C THR A 60 -8.34 5.17 -1.80
N ARG A 61 -8.84 4.87 -3.02
CA ARG A 61 -8.01 4.27 -4.07
C ARG A 61 -7.16 5.29 -4.83
N SER A 62 -7.64 6.53 -4.89
CA SER A 62 -6.95 7.62 -5.57
C SER A 62 -6.60 8.74 -4.59
N ALA A 63 -5.74 9.66 -5.03
CA ALA A 63 -5.29 10.76 -4.20
C ALA A 63 -4.88 11.99 -5.01
N PHE A 64 -4.95 13.14 -4.35
CA PHE A 64 -4.35 14.38 -4.83
C PHE A 64 -3.62 15.11 -3.71
N ALA A 65 -2.85 16.13 -4.06
CA ALA A 65 -2.11 16.94 -3.11
C ALA A 65 -3.02 17.47 -1.99
N GLY A 66 -2.59 17.27 -0.74
CA GLY A 66 -3.31 17.73 0.44
C GLY A 66 -4.34 16.74 1.00
N GLN A 67 -4.55 15.57 0.39
CA GLN A 67 -5.53 14.58 0.85
C GLN A 67 -5.26 14.05 2.27
N GLN A 68 -4.01 14.07 2.74
CA GLN A 68 -3.64 13.63 4.09
C GLN A 68 -4.36 14.40 5.20
N ARG A 69 -4.89 15.60 4.92
CA ARG A 69 -5.67 16.38 5.90
C ARG A 69 -7.02 15.75 6.27
N TYR A 70 -7.49 14.78 5.50
CA TYR A 70 -8.80 14.14 5.66
C TYR A 70 -8.76 12.80 6.41
N GLY A 71 -7.67 12.48 7.11
CA GLY A 71 -7.54 11.19 7.80
C GLY A 71 -7.61 10.01 6.82
N ALA A 72 -7.11 10.22 5.60
CA ALA A 72 -7.17 9.29 4.50
C ALA A 72 -5.85 8.51 4.35
N ASN A 73 -5.99 7.21 4.14
CA ASN A 73 -4.93 6.30 3.73
C ASN A 73 -5.21 5.85 2.30
N THR A 74 -4.21 5.91 1.42
CA THR A 74 -4.37 5.52 0.01
C THR A 74 -3.75 4.16 -0.26
N TRP A 75 -4.46 3.28 -0.99
CA TRP A 75 -3.84 2.03 -1.46
C TRP A 75 -3.60 2.09 -2.96
N THR A 76 -2.70 1.23 -3.46
CA THR A 76 -2.27 1.20 -4.87
C THR A 76 -3.29 0.63 -5.86
N GLY A 77 -4.51 0.36 -5.43
CA GLY A 77 -5.54 -0.24 -6.28
C GLY A 77 -5.30 -1.72 -6.59
N ASP A 78 -5.92 -2.15 -7.68
CA ASP A 78 -6.16 -3.55 -8.01
C ASP A 78 -4.94 -4.16 -8.73
N ILE A 79 -3.85 -4.30 -7.99
CA ILE A 79 -2.58 -4.81 -8.51
C ILE A 79 -2.62 -6.34 -8.70
N THR A 80 -1.94 -6.87 -9.71
CA THR A 80 -1.82 -8.33 -9.89
C THR A 80 -0.73 -8.91 -9.00
N ALA A 81 -0.97 -10.07 -8.42
CA ALA A 81 0.03 -10.83 -7.68
C ALA A 81 1.19 -11.24 -8.61
N SER A 82 2.38 -10.68 -8.36
CA SER A 82 3.65 -11.14 -8.93
C SER A 82 4.83 -10.57 -8.14
N TRP A 83 6.00 -11.20 -8.27
CA TRP A 83 7.26 -10.71 -7.70
C TRP A 83 7.65 -9.32 -8.22
N GLU A 84 7.49 -9.09 -9.52
CA GLU A 84 7.74 -7.78 -10.14
C GLU A 84 6.83 -6.68 -9.56
N VAL A 85 5.55 -7.00 -9.34
CA VAL A 85 4.61 -6.04 -8.76
C VAL A 85 4.95 -5.76 -7.30
N LEU A 86 5.32 -6.77 -6.51
CA LEU A 86 5.83 -6.60 -5.14
C LEU A 86 7.06 -5.67 -5.13
N GLU A 87 8.03 -5.90 -6.01
CA GLU A 87 9.21 -5.05 -6.14
C GLU A 87 8.83 -3.59 -6.42
N LYS A 88 7.90 -3.37 -7.37
CA LYS A 88 7.41 -2.04 -7.75
C LYS A 88 6.60 -1.34 -6.66
N GLN A 89 6.05 -2.06 -5.67
CA GLN A 89 5.34 -1.44 -4.55
C GLN A 89 6.26 -0.58 -3.67
N ILE A 90 7.55 -0.93 -3.58
CA ILE A 90 8.51 -0.18 -2.76
C ILE A 90 8.72 1.23 -3.30
N PRO A 91 9.17 1.44 -4.57
CA PRO A 91 9.27 2.77 -5.13
C PRO A 91 7.91 3.47 -5.25
N ALA A 92 6.79 2.76 -5.45
CA ALA A 92 5.47 3.37 -5.45
C ALA A 92 5.15 4.05 -4.11
N GLY A 93 5.32 3.33 -2.98
CA GLY A 93 5.11 3.88 -1.64
C GLY A 93 6.11 5.00 -1.29
N LEU A 94 7.37 4.86 -1.71
CA LEU A 94 8.40 5.88 -1.50
C LEU A 94 8.08 7.19 -2.22
N ASN A 95 7.70 7.12 -3.51
CA ASN A 95 7.32 8.30 -4.27
C ASN A 95 6.06 8.95 -3.69
N PHE A 96 5.07 8.15 -3.29
CA PHE A 96 3.84 8.66 -2.67
C PHE A 96 4.12 9.41 -1.37
N SER A 97 5.00 8.86 -0.54
CA SER A 97 5.48 9.49 0.70
C SER A 97 6.25 10.78 0.44
N LEU A 98 7.14 10.80 -0.56
CA LEU A 98 7.90 11.99 -0.97
C LEU A 98 6.99 13.12 -1.50
N CYS A 99 5.82 12.79 -2.04
CA CYS A 99 4.78 13.76 -2.40
C CYS A 99 4.05 14.36 -1.17
N GLY A 100 4.47 14.05 0.05
CA GLY A 100 3.91 14.60 1.29
C GLY A 100 2.64 13.90 1.77
N ILE A 101 2.35 12.70 1.27
CA ILE A 101 1.20 11.89 1.70
C ILE A 101 1.72 10.66 2.48
N PRO A 102 1.64 10.67 3.83
CA PRO A 102 2.35 9.71 4.67
C PRO A 102 1.61 8.37 4.88
N HIS A 103 0.32 8.30 4.52
CA HIS A 103 -0.54 7.14 4.75
C HIS A 103 -0.79 6.38 3.45
N TRP A 104 -0.20 5.19 3.36
CA TRP A 104 -0.17 4.37 2.16
C TRP A 104 -0.12 2.87 2.47
N ASN A 105 -0.60 2.03 1.55
CA ASN A 105 -0.33 0.59 1.52
C ASN A 105 -0.54 0.00 0.12
N SER A 106 -0.20 -1.28 -0.04
CA SER A 106 -0.65 -2.12 -1.14
C SER A 106 -1.59 -3.22 -0.62
N ASP A 107 -2.20 -3.96 -1.53
CA ASP A 107 -2.85 -5.23 -1.20
C ASP A 107 -1.78 -6.31 -0.98
N ILE A 108 -1.67 -6.84 0.24
CA ILE A 108 -0.69 -7.89 0.55
C ILE A 108 -1.07 -9.16 -0.23
N GLY A 109 -0.14 -9.61 -1.08
CA GLY A 109 -0.36 -10.72 -2.02
C GLY A 109 -0.96 -10.31 -3.36
N GLY A 110 -1.23 -9.02 -3.58
CA GLY A 110 -1.91 -8.51 -4.77
C GLY A 110 -3.43 -8.76 -4.78
N PHE A 111 -4.16 -7.94 -5.52
CA PHE A 111 -5.61 -8.04 -5.68
C PHE A 111 -5.98 -9.26 -6.54
N PHE A 112 -5.42 -9.36 -7.75
CA PHE A 112 -5.70 -10.46 -8.68
C PHE A 112 -4.65 -11.57 -8.64
N LEU A 113 -5.07 -12.83 -8.60
CA LEU A 113 -4.18 -14.01 -8.67
C LEU A 113 -4.04 -14.57 -10.10
N TRP A 114 -4.23 -13.75 -11.14
CA TRP A 114 -4.30 -14.25 -12.53
C TRP A 114 -3.04 -15.00 -13.01
N GLN A 115 -1.89 -14.79 -12.37
CA GLN A 115 -0.63 -15.49 -12.69
C GLN A 115 -0.47 -16.83 -11.94
N TYR A 116 -1.37 -17.14 -10.99
CA TYR A 116 -1.29 -18.29 -10.10
C TYR A 116 -2.55 -19.15 -10.26
N PRO A 117 -2.59 -20.06 -11.26
CA PRO A 117 -3.79 -20.86 -11.53
C PRO A 117 -4.14 -21.84 -10.39
N LEU A 118 -3.15 -22.26 -9.59
CA LEU A 118 -3.36 -23.05 -8.38
C LEU A 118 -3.75 -22.20 -7.16
N MET A 119 -3.89 -20.88 -7.34
CA MET A 119 -4.30 -19.94 -6.30
C MET A 119 -3.45 -20.08 -5.03
N LEU A 120 -4.06 -20.44 -3.89
CA LEU A 120 -3.39 -20.58 -2.60
C LEU A 120 -2.58 -21.88 -2.48
N ASP A 121 -2.79 -22.84 -3.38
CA ASP A 121 -2.02 -24.09 -3.42
C ASP A 121 -0.73 -23.93 -4.24
N ASP A 122 -0.55 -22.80 -4.93
CA ASP A 122 0.68 -22.49 -5.65
C ASP A 122 1.82 -22.19 -4.66
N PRO A 123 2.91 -22.99 -4.64
CA PRO A 123 4.01 -22.76 -3.71
C PRO A 123 4.70 -21.40 -3.93
N ASP A 124 4.79 -20.92 -5.18
CA ASP A 124 5.40 -19.63 -5.48
C ASP A 124 4.55 -18.49 -4.95
N TYR A 125 3.22 -18.57 -5.11
CA TYR A 125 2.31 -17.61 -4.51
C TYR A 125 2.40 -17.60 -2.98
N ARG A 126 2.53 -18.76 -2.34
CA ARG A 126 2.66 -18.85 -0.88
C ARG A 126 3.94 -18.19 -0.39
N GLU A 127 5.06 -18.37 -1.09
CA GLU A 127 6.29 -17.64 -0.77
C GLU A 127 6.11 -16.13 -1.02
N LEU A 128 5.60 -15.73 -2.18
CA LEU A 128 5.31 -14.34 -2.52
C LEU A 128 4.46 -13.67 -1.44
N TYR A 129 3.37 -14.32 -1.01
CA TYR A 129 2.48 -13.81 0.02
C TYR A 129 3.20 -13.62 1.36
N ALA A 130 4.02 -14.59 1.78
CA ALA A 130 4.84 -14.45 2.99
C ALA A 130 5.82 -13.28 2.88
N ARG A 131 6.49 -13.08 1.73
CA ARG A 131 7.36 -11.92 1.50
C ARG A 131 6.60 -10.60 1.50
N TRP A 132 5.38 -10.60 0.97
CA TRP A 132 4.52 -9.42 0.97
C TRP A 132 4.01 -9.08 2.37
N ILE A 133 3.75 -10.07 3.23
CA ILE A 133 3.47 -9.85 4.66
C ILE A 133 4.67 -9.21 5.36
N GLN A 134 5.89 -9.66 5.05
CA GLN A 134 7.13 -9.10 5.59
C GLN A 134 7.28 -7.62 5.20
N PHE A 135 7.07 -7.30 3.93
CA PHE A 135 7.05 -5.92 3.44
C PHE A 135 5.93 -5.10 4.09
N GLY A 136 4.69 -5.59 4.05
CA GLY A 136 3.50 -4.90 4.58
C GLY A 136 3.56 -4.61 6.07
N THR A 137 4.32 -5.40 6.84
CA THR A 137 4.60 -5.15 8.26
C THR A 137 5.29 -3.81 8.50
N PHE A 138 6.03 -3.30 7.51
CA PHE A 138 6.73 -2.03 7.55
C PHE A 138 6.14 -0.98 6.60
N CYS A 139 4.89 -1.15 6.19
CA CYS A 139 4.10 -0.10 5.54
C CYS A 139 3.32 0.72 6.59
N PRO A 140 2.86 1.95 6.28
CA PRO A 140 2.01 2.74 7.16
C PRO A 140 0.79 1.94 7.64
N MET A 141 0.14 1.21 6.73
CA MET A 141 -0.95 0.27 7.04
C MET A 141 -0.60 -1.14 6.56
N MET A 142 -0.77 -2.13 7.43
CA MET A 142 -0.62 -3.55 7.12
C MET A 142 -2.01 -4.14 6.83
N ARG A 143 -2.34 -4.38 5.56
CA ARG A 143 -3.66 -4.87 5.13
C ARG A 143 -3.54 -5.99 4.12
N SER A 144 -4.19 -7.11 4.45
CA SER A 144 -4.40 -8.25 3.55
C SER A 144 -5.73 -8.08 2.84
N HIS A 145 -5.73 -8.19 1.51
CA HIS A 145 -6.93 -8.06 0.67
C HIS A 145 -6.68 -8.62 -0.73
N GLY A 146 -7.76 -9.01 -1.40
CA GLY A 146 -7.84 -9.19 -2.85
C GLY A 146 -9.05 -10.00 -3.26
N GLU A 147 -9.14 -10.32 -4.55
CA GLU A 147 -10.27 -10.96 -5.20
C GLU A 147 -10.01 -12.46 -5.44
N GLY A 148 -11.07 -13.27 -5.47
CA GLY A 148 -11.04 -14.66 -5.94
C GLY A 148 -10.46 -15.71 -4.99
N ALA A 149 -9.76 -15.33 -3.92
CA ALA A 149 -9.25 -16.25 -2.91
C ALA A 149 -9.18 -15.64 -1.50
N PRO A 150 -9.49 -16.39 -0.44
CA PRO A 150 -9.41 -15.91 0.94
C PRO A 150 -7.97 -15.61 1.35
N ARG A 151 -7.76 -14.66 2.28
CA ARG A 151 -6.41 -14.14 2.61
C ARG A 151 -6.07 -14.20 4.09
N GLU A 152 -6.82 -14.98 4.87
CA GLU A 152 -6.53 -15.17 6.28
C GLU A 152 -5.35 -16.14 6.46
N ILE A 153 -4.57 -15.95 7.53
CA ILE A 153 -3.34 -16.73 7.78
C ILE A 153 -3.55 -18.25 7.74
N TYR A 154 -4.68 -18.76 8.22
CA TYR A 154 -4.98 -20.19 8.26
C TYR A 154 -5.21 -20.81 6.86
N GLN A 155 -5.33 -20.00 5.82
CA GLN A 155 -5.34 -20.46 4.43
C GLN A 155 -3.93 -20.82 3.94
N PHE A 156 -2.89 -20.33 4.62
CA PHE A 156 -1.49 -20.49 4.21
C PHE A 156 -0.75 -21.58 5.00
N GLY A 157 -1.49 -22.48 5.66
CA GLY A 157 -0.96 -23.64 6.37
C GLY A 157 -1.37 -23.69 7.83
N LYS A 158 -0.60 -24.45 8.61
CA LYS A 158 -0.78 -24.62 10.05
C LYS A 158 0.49 -24.25 10.81
N LYS A 159 0.36 -23.99 12.11
CA LYS A 159 1.49 -23.72 13.00
C LYS A 159 2.55 -24.83 12.91
N GLY A 160 3.81 -24.43 12.76
CA GLY A 160 4.94 -25.32 12.48
C GLY A 160 5.30 -25.40 10.99
N GLU A 161 4.43 -24.96 10.09
CA GLU A 161 4.74 -24.87 8.66
C GLU A 161 5.43 -23.52 8.34
N PRO A 162 6.48 -23.50 7.49
CA PRO A 162 7.31 -22.31 7.31
C PRO A 162 6.55 -21.04 6.88
N ILE A 163 5.59 -21.18 5.96
CA ILE A 163 4.81 -20.04 5.46
C ILE A 163 3.89 -19.49 6.55
N TYR A 164 3.13 -20.36 7.22
CA TYR A 164 2.25 -19.96 8.32
C TYR A 164 3.05 -19.28 9.44
N ASP A 165 4.16 -19.90 9.87
CA ASP A 165 4.98 -19.38 10.96
C ASP A 165 5.64 -18.03 10.60
N ALA A 166 6.03 -17.84 9.33
CA ALA A 166 6.51 -16.55 8.85
C ALA A 166 5.42 -15.47 8.93
N ILE A 167 4.19 -15.78 8.47
CA ILE A 167 3.07 -14.83 8.53
C ILE A 167 2.72 -14.50 9.99
N GLU A 168 2.60 -15.52 10.87
CA GLU A 168 2.30 -15.34 12.29
C GLU A 168 3.37 -14.46 12.97
N LYS A 169 4.65 -14.75 12.72
CA LYS A 169 5.78 -14.00 13.27
C LYS A 169 5.69 -12.51 12.96
N TYR A 170 5.40 -12.16 11.71
CA TYR A 170 5.38 -10.76 11.27
C TYR A 170 4.11 -10.02 11.72
N ILE A 171 2.97 -10.70 11.82
CA ILE A 171 1.78 -10.15 12.49
C ILE A 171 2.12 -9.83 13.94
N ARG A 172 2.72 -10.77 14.69
CA ARG A 172 3.13 -10.54 16.08
C ARG A 172 4.16 -9.42 16.20
N LEU A 173 5.13 -9.35 15.27
CA LEU A 173 6.12 -8.29 15.22
C LEU A 173 5.46 -6.92 15.07
N ARG A 174 4.49 -6.77 14.15
CA ARG A 174 3.72 -5.53 13.97
C ARG A 174 3.10 -5.04 15.29
N TYR A 175 2.50 -5.95 16.07
CA TYR A 175 1.92 -5.62 17.37
C TYR A 175 2.98 -5.31 18.43
N SER A 176 4.11 -6.02 18.45
CA SER A 176 5.22 -5.70 19.36
C SER A 176 5.83 -4.31 19.08
N LEU A 177 5.80 -3.87 17.82
CA LEU A 177 6.25 -2.55 17.39
C LEU A 177 5.17 -1.47 17.52
N LEU A 178 3.97 -1.78 18.04
CA LEU A 178 2.88 -0.81 18.12
C LEU A 178 3.27 0.50 18.84
N PRO A 179 4.05 0.50 19.95
CA PRO A 179 4.53 1.74 20.55
C PRO A 179 5.36 2.61 19.60
N TYR A 180 6.26 1.98 18.82
CA TYR A 180 7.08 2.67 17.82
C TYR A 180 6.25 3.20 16.65
N ILE A 181 5.35 2.37 16.11
CA ILE A 181 4.49 2.72 14.98
C ILE A 181 3.53 3.85 15.35
N TYR A 182 2.93 3.79 16.54
CA TYR A 182 2.00 4.82 16.99
C TYR A 182 2.71 6.13 17.37
N THR A 183 3.95 6.04 17.87
CA THR A 183 4.82 7.23 18.01
C THR A 183 5.12 7.85 16.64
N THR A 184 5.45 7.03 15.64
CA THR A 184 5.68 7.50 14.26
C THR A 184 4.42 8.18 13.70
N ALA A 185 3.23 7.62 13.96
CA ALA A 185 1.96 8.24 13.58
C ALA A 185 1.75 9.62 14.22
N TRP A 186 2.13 9.78 15.49
CA TRP A 186 2.12 11.09 16.14
C TRP A 186 3.13 12.05 15.51
N GLU A 187 4.35 11.60 15.18
CA GLU A 187 5.35 12.44 14.52
C GLU A 187 4.94 12.88 13.11
N VAL A 188 4.19 12.05 12.39
CA VAL A 188 3.59 12.42 11.09
C VAL A 188 2.71 13.65 11.24
N THR A 189 1.83 13.67 12.24
CA THR A 189 0.92 14.79 12.48
C THR A 189 1.63 15.99 13.13
N ALA A 190 2.45 15.76 14.17
CA ALA A 190 3.01 16.81 15.00
C ALA A 190 4.33 17.39 14.48
N LYS A 191 5.05 16.66 13.62
CA LYS A 191 6.40 17.02 13.14
C LYS A 191 6.56 16.86 11.62
N GLN A 192 5.47 16.72 10.88
CA GLN A 192 5.49 16.59 9.41
C GLN A 192 6.40 15.42 8.94
N SER A 193 6.45 14.34 9.72
CA SER A 193 7.23 13.14 9.38
C SER A 193 6.48 12.25 8.38
N SER A 194 7.09 11.12 8.02
CA SER A 194 6.46 10.05 7.25
C SER A 194 6.88 8.67 7.78
N PHE A 195 6.07 7.65 7.52
CA PHE A 195 6.36 6.28 7.92
C PHE A 195 7.41 5.64 7.00
N MET A 196 7.13 5.54 5.69
CA MET A 196 8.09 5.05 4.70
C MET A 196 8.92 6.22 4.20
N ARG A 197 10.23 6.17 4.39
CA ARG A 197 11.14 7.28 4.09
C ARG A 197 12.22 6.79 3.15
N ALA A 198 12.31 7.42 1.97
CA ALA A 198 13.43 7.19 1.06
C ALA A 198 14.73 7.52 1.79
N LEU A 199 15.79 6.74 1.58
CA LEU A 199 17.03 6.91 2.34
C LEU A 199 17.61 8.33 2.24
N ALA A 200 17.42 9.00 1.09
CA ALA A 200 17.82 10.39 0.90
C ALA A 200 17.16 11.38 1.87
N MET A 201 16.03 11.04 2.52
CA MET A 201 15.38 11.88 3.53
C MET A 201 16.16 11.94 4.85
N ASP A 202 16.92 10.90 5.17
CA ASP A 202 17.68 10.77 6.43
C ASP A 202 19.20 10.86 6.20
N PHE A 203 19.66 10.51 5.00
CA PHE A 203 21.07 10.44 4.61
C PHE A 203 21.35 11.29 3.36
N ALA A 204 20.78 12.51 3.30
CA ALA A 204 20.84 13.38 2.12
C ALA A 204 22.25 13.66 1.58
N HIS A 205 23.26 13.69 2.46
CA HIS A 205 24.66 13.93 2.09
C HIS A 205 25.34 12.70 1.45
N ASP A 206 24.78 11.50 1.59
CA ASP A 206 25.29 10.30 0.94
C ASP A 206 24.63 10.13 -0.43
N ARG A 207 25.37 10.46 -1.50
CA ARG A 207 24.86 10.33 -2.88
C ARG A 207 24.59 8.88 -3.29
N ASN A 208 25.17 7.89 -2.60
CA ASN A 208 24.95 6.49 -2.93
C ASN A 208 23.52 6.06 -2.65
N VAL A 209 22.81 6.74 -1.74
CA VAL A 209 21.45 6.35 -1.36
C VAL A 209 20.34 6.98 -2.21
N TRP A 210 20.68 7.94 -3.07
CA TRP A 210 19.69 8.74 -3.80
C TRP A 210 18.84 7.90 -4.77
N ASN A 211 19.44 6.87 -5.37
CA ASN A 211 18.78 6.00 -6.35
C ASN A 211 18.41 4.61 -5.78
N ILE A 212 18.55 4.42 -4.46
CA ILE A 212 18.16 3.16 -3.81
C ILE A 212 16.63 3.14 -3.69
N HIS A 213 16.00 2.23 -4.43
CA HIS A 213 14.55 2.09 -4.54
C HIS A 213 14.01 0.82 -3.88
N ASN A 214 14.91 -0.08 -3.43
CA ASN A 214 14.58 -1.38 -2.84
C ASN A 214 14.82 -1.42 -1.32
N GLN A 215 15.18 -0.29 -0.70
CA GLN A 215 15.40 -0.17 0.74
C GLN A 215 14.89 1.18 1.23
N TYR A 216 14.43 1.24 2.46
CA TYR A 216 13.87 2.46 3.03
C TYR A 216 13.94 2.47 4.55
N MET A 217 13.87 3.65 5.15
CA MET A 217 13.67 3.78 6.59
C MET A 217 12.17 3.69 6.89
N PHE A 218 11.78 2.83 7.84
CA PHE A 218 10.44 2.80 8.42
C PHE A 218 10.45 3.53 9.76
N GLY A 219 9.95 4.75 9.80
CA GLY A 219 10.27 5.73 10.83
C GLY A 219 11.76 6.07 10.80
N LYS A 220 12.35 6.46 11.93
CA LYS A 220 13.75 6.91 11.98
C LYS A 220 14.76 5.85 12.43
N SER A 221 14.31 4.65 12.80
CA SER A 221 15.15 3.66 13.49
C SER A 221 15.28 2.32 12.80
N LEU A 222 14.45 2.03 11.79
CA LEU A 222 14.42 0.71 11.14
C LEU A 222 14.73 0.84 9.66
N LEU A 223 15.87 0.30 9.22
CA LEU A 223 16.17 0.11 7.80
C LEU A 223 15.50 -1.19 7.32
N VAL A 224 14.68 -1.09 6.29
CA VAL A 224 13.90 -2.21 5.74
C VAL A 224 14.39 -2.51 4.33
N CYS A 225 14.72 -3.78 4.08
CA CYS A 225 15.21 -4.29 2.80
C CYS A 225 14.36 -5.51 2.40
N PRO A 226 13.19 -5.31 1.76
CA PRO A 226 12.31 -6.42 1.42
C PRO A 226 12.96 -7.40 0.43
N VAL A 227 12.65 -8.68 0.58
CA VAL A 227 12.99 -9.71 -0.42
C VAL A 227 11.90 -9.70 -1.49
N THR A 228 12.26 -9.38 -2.73
CA THR A 228 11.32 -9.20 -3.85
C THR A 228 11.54 -10.20 -4.99
N GLN A 229 12.30 -11.24 -4.72
CA GLN A 229 12.60 -12.34 -5.65
C GLN A 229 12.37 -13.67 -4.92
N PRO A 230 11.96 -14.72 -5.65
CA PRO A 230 11.75 -16.04 -5.05
C PRO A 230 13.08 -16.62 -4.54
N MET A 231 13.07 -17.18 -3.34
CA MET A 231 14.27 -17.74 -2.69
C MET A 231 14.20 -19.25 -2.53
N TYR A 232 13.00 -19.83 -2.45
CA TYR A 232 12.77 -21.26 -2.22
C TYR A 232 11.93 -21.90 -3.31
N THR A 233 11.19 -21.12 -4.08
CA THR A 233 10.49 -21.55 -5.28
C THR A 233 11.32 -21.25 -6.51
N LYS A 234 11.43 -22.21 -7.45
CA LYS A 234 12.16 -21.97 -8.70
C LYS A 234 11.27 -21.22 -9.66
N THR A 235 11.77 -20.12 -10.23
CA THR A 235 11.18 -19.53 -11.43
C THR A 235 11.17 -20.59 -12.53
N VAL A 236 10.00 -20.90 -13.08
CA VAL A 236 9.86 -21.88 -14.18
C VAL A 236 10.69 -21.47 -15.42
N SER A 237 11.15 -20.22 -15.52
CA SER A 237 12.01 -19.74 -16.60
C SER A 237 13.39 -20.40 -16.70
N ASP A 238 13.91 -21.00 -15.62
CA ASP A 238 15.21 -21.67 -15.66
C ASP A 238 15.14 -23.09 -16.25
N THR A 239 13.94 -23.56 -16.59
CA THR A 239 13.71 -24.90 -17.15
C THR A 239 13.68 -24.95 -18.68
N ILE A 240 13.77 -23.80 -19.37
CA ILE A 240 13.67 -23.71 -20.85
C ILE A 240 14.95 -23.09 -21.48
N ARG A 241 16.08 -23.13 -20.76
CA ARG A 241 17.39 -22.83 -21.34
C ARG A 241 18.33 -24.02 -21.14
N VAL A 242 18.08 -25.09 -21.88
CA VAL A 242 19.07 -26.12 -22.24
C VAL A 242 18.98 -26.34 -23.74
#